data_AF-A0A6P0V4U6-F1
#
_entry.id   AF-A0A6P0V4U6-F1
#
_cell.length_a   1.000
_cell.length_b   1.000
_cell.length_c   1.000
_cell.angle_alpha   90.00
_cell.angle_beta   90.00
_cell.angle_gamma   90.00
#
_symmetry.space_group_name_H-M   'P 1'
#
loop_
_entity.id
_entity.type
_entity.pdbx_description
1 polymer ?
#
loop_
_entity_poly.entity_id
_entity_poly.type
_entity_poly.pdbx_seq_one_letter_code
_entity_poly.pdbx_strand_id
1 'polypeptide(L)'
;MTNTKFWKPVYQLFKPEEALSKPEDLRDFYVQRPDSPVENLVSSLEMADEPIKFLLAGHLGGGKTTELRRVQEQLAQDYAVIWIDTATALDRYNISYAEVLVLIALEICCQAIQPGWWSNKDEQLMVALEETLLTVVYQEKDQAATNLGLPDILKHTGLVLKRGLTREMTKTLNIRPKLSEMITRVNDIIREAEKDRKQKLVVIVDGLDRHDQQTALEMFASPLLTELDCHIIYTIPISLRYSPNFRQPLQSFQKCLDLANIPVFELDENFCPTKTPNKVGRELLGRVISKRLARIKEEDIFTPDAIDLLCEKSGGVMRDLIRLARTSCEVALKKKREYVDKATAEDAVKEERKAYTLRDYHFPELAKVHQTGRLTTNSYSLPSKGNFVICDELLQNKFVLGYYDENLHEWYDVNPILLEDVQRWEIKN
;
A
#
# COMPACT_ATOMS: atom_id res chain seq x y z
N MET A 1 -29.30 30.44 -0.58
CA MET A 1 -28.93 29.31 -1.46
C MET A 1 -27.90 28.47 -0.72
N THR A 2 -28.04 27.15 -0.67
CA THR A 2 -27.13 26.29 0.10
C THR A 2 -25.71 26.38 -0.47
N ASN A 3 -24.74 26.73 0.38
CA ASN A 3 -23.31 26.79 0.06
C ASN A 3 -22.75 25.42 -0.42
N THR A 4 -23.58 24.37 -0.35
CA THR A 4 -23.33 23.05 -0.94
C THR A 4 -23.03 23.10 -2.44
N LYS A 5 -23.67 24.00 -3.22
CA LYS A 5 -23.37 24.11 -4.66
C LYS A 5 -21.94 24.56 -4.92
N PHE A 6 -21.40 25.42 -4.07
CA PHE A 6 -20.03 25.93 -4.14
C PHE A 6 -19.02 24.89 -3.63
N TRP A 7 -19.24 24.31 -2.44
CA TRP A 7 -18.29 23.37 -1.85
C TRP A 7 -18.27 21.98 -2.52
N LYS A 8 -19.35 21.55 -3.18
CA LYS A 8 -19.42 20.20 -3.77
C LYS A 8 -18.34 19.95 -4.83
N PRO A 9 -18.10 20.81 -5.83
CA PRO A 9 -16.99 20.66 -6.76
C PRO A 9 -15.62 20.55 -6.07
N VAL A 10 -15.33 21.45 -5.12
CA VAL A 10 -14.05 21.46 -4.37
C VAL A 10 -13.88 20.16 -3.59
N TYR A 11 -14.90 19.75 -2.86
CA TYR A 11 -14.94 18.52 -2.07
C TYR A 11 -14.67 17.25 -2.91
N GLN A 12 -15.15 17.21 -4.16
CA GLN A 12 -14.95 16.07 -5.06
C GLN A 12 -13.53 15.94 -5.60
N LEU A 13 -12.69 16.98 -5.48
CA LEU A 13 -11.27 16.92 -5.84
C LEU A 13 -10.42 16.20 -4.79
N PHE A 14 -10.92 16.08 -3.56
CA PHE A 14 -10.18 15.53 -2.43
C PHE A 14 -10.77 14.19 -2.00
N LYS A 15 -10.50 13.11 -2.73
CA LYS A 15 -10.99 11.77 -2.41
C LYS A 15 -9.89 10.89 -1.80
N PRO A 16 -9.82 10.75 -0.45
CA PRO A 16 -8.67 10.12 0.20
C PRO A 16 -8.53 8.62 -0.06
N GLU A 17 -9.63 7.91 -0.36
CA GLU A 17 -9.61 6.48 -0.64
C GLU A 17 -9.35 6.13 -2.11
N GLU A 18 -9.28 7.13 -3.00
CA GLU A 18 -9.01 6.94 -4.42
C GLU A 18 -7.55 7.29 -4.72
N ALA A 19 -6.74 6.28 -5.06
CA ALA A 19 -5.42 6.51 -5.63
C ALA A 19 -5.55 7.09 -7.05
N LEU A 20 -4.53 7.82 -7.51
CA LEU A 20 -4.46 8.24 -8.91
C LEU A 20 -4.19 7.01 -9.76
N SER A 21 -5.24 6.47 -10.38
CA SER A 21 -5.21 5.21 -11.12
C SER A 21 -5.30 5.36 -12.62
N LYS A 22 -5.74 6.54 -13.09
CA LYS A 22 -5.89 6.84 -14.51
C LYS A 22 -4.75 7.75 -15.01
N PRO A 23 -4.34 7.62 -16.28
CA PRO A 23 -3.31 8.49 -16.86
C PRO A 23 -3.63 9.97 -16.80
N GLU A 24 -4.89 10.35 -17.02
CA GLU A 24 -5.32 11.75 -16.90
C GLU A 24 -5.21 12.27 -15.47
N ASP A 25 -5.49 11.44 -14.46
CA ASP A 25 -5.42 11.81 -13.05
C ASP A 25 -3.96 11.91 -12.59
N LEU A 26 -3.09 11.01 -13.06
CA LEU A 26 -1.65 11.10 -12.83
C LEU A 26 -1.09 12.39 -13.44
N ARG A 27 -1.34 12.65 -14.72
CA ARG A 27 -0.90 13.90 -15.38
C ARG A 27 -1.38 15.14 -14.64
N ASP A 28 -2.67 15.18 -14.29
CA ASP A 28 -3.32 16.39 -13.79
C ASP A 28 -3.15 16.60 -12.28
N PHE A 29 -2.88 15.55 -11.48
CA PHE A 29 -2.87 15.67 -10.01
C PHE A 29 -1.62 15.14 -9.32
N TYR A 30 -0.79 14.37 -10.00
CA TYR A 30 0.45 13.87 -9.40
C TYR A 30 1.46 15.00 -9.20
N VAL A 31 2.21 14.94 -8.10
CA VAL A 31 3.34 15.82 -7.82
C VAL A 31 4.54 14.91 -7.60
N GLN A 32 5.59 15.10 -8.42
CA GLN A 32 6.80 14.28 -8.34
C GLN A 32 7.42 14.37 -6.95
N ARG A 33 7.73 13.20 -6.41
CA ARG A 33 8.41 13.04 -5.13
C ARG A 33 9.90 12.75 -5.35
N PRO A 34 10.79 13.29 -4.50
CA PRO A 34 12.22 12.96 -4.55
C PRO A 34 12.51 11.47 -4.28
N ASP A 35 11.71 10.85 -3.42
CA ASP A 35 11.85 9.46 -2.97
C ASP A 35 11.01 8.45 -3.78
N SER A 36 10.59 8.82 -5.00
CA SER A 36 9.77 7.95 -5.84
C SER A 36 10.54 6.65 -6.17
N PRO A 37 9.97 5.45 -5.92
CA PRO A 37 10.64 4.18 -6.22
C PRO A 37 10.57 3.81 -7.70
N VAL A 38 9.87 4.60 -8.52
CA VAL A 38 9.51 4.25 -9.91
C VAL A 38 10.76 4.04 -10.77
N GLU A 39 11.67 5.01 -10.80
CA GLU A 39 12.88 4.93 -11.63
C GLU A 39 13.76 3.75 -11.22
N ASN A 40 13.88 3.51 -9.91
CA ASN A 40 14.64 2.37 -9.38
C ASN A 40 14.02 1.03 -9.74
N LEU A 41 12.69 0.91 -9.67
CA LEU A 41 11.97 -0.31 -10.07
C LEU A 41 12.14 -0.57 -11.57
N VAL A 42 11.84 0.43 -12.40
CA VAL A 42 11.90 0.30 -13.87
C VAL A 42 13.32 -0.03 -14.32
N SER A 43 14.33 0.72 -13.87
CA SER A 43 15.74 0.45 -14.24
C SER A 43 16.17 -0.95 -13.83
N SER A 44 15.77 -1.41 -12.64
CA SER A 44 16.14 -2.75 -12.17
C SER A 44 15.44 -3.86 -12.97
N LEU A 45 14.21 -3.63 -13.42
CA LEU A 45 13.47 -4.56 -14.29
C LEU A 45 14.09 -4.64 -15.69
N GLU A 46 14.51 -3.50 -16.23
CA GLU A 46 15.16 -3.41 -17.55
C GLU A 46 16.53 -4.09 -17.57
N MET A 47 17.31 -3.97 -16.49
CA MET A 47 18.64 -4.58 -16.38
C MET A 47 18.61 -6.09 -16.09
N ALA A 48 17.47 -6.65 -15.71
CA ALA A 48 17.39 -8.04 -15.28
C ALA A 48 17.01 -8.99 -16.42
N ASP A 49 17.90 -9.93 -16.73
CA ASP A 49 17.60 -11.03 -17.65
C ASP A 49 16.68 -12.08 -17.01
N GLU A 50 16.90 -12.37 -15.73
CA GLU A 50 16.14 -13.33 -14.93
C GLU A 50 14.94 -12.67 -14.21
N PRO A 51 13.88 -13.44 -13.88
CA PRO A 51 12.77 -12.98 -13.04
C PRO A 51 13.25 -12.40 -11.70
N ILE A 52 12.76 -11.20 -11.36
CA ILE A 52 13.08 -10.52 -10.09
C ILE A 52 11.82 -10.15 -9.31
N LYS A 53 11.92 -10.25 -7.98
CA LYS A 53 10.85 -10.06 -7.00
C LYS A 53 11.20 -8.90 -6.08
N PHE A 54 10.38 -7.86 -6.14
CA PHE A 54 10.50 -6.68 -5.30
C PHE A 54 9.48 -6.70 -4.18
N LEU A 55 9.91 -6.16 -3.04
CA LEU A 55 9.03 -5.69 -2.00
C LEU A 55 8.97 -4.16 -2.06
N LEU A 56 7.79 -3.59 -1.87
CA LEU A 56 7.56 -2.15 -1.73
C LEU A 56 6.90 -1.86 -0.38
N ALA A 57 7.65 -1.25 0.53
CA ALA A 57 7.19 -0.87 1.85
C ALA A 57 6.83 0.62 1.92
N GLY A 58 6.05 0.98 2.94
CA GLY A 58 5.66 2.36 3.24
C GLY A 58 4.32 2.39 3.98
N HIS A 59 3.99 3.52 4.62
CA HIS A 59 2.75 3.64 5.39
C HIS A 59 1.51 3.42 4.52
N LEU A 60 0.44 2.89 5.13
CA LEU A 60 -0.87 2.80 4.48
C LEU A 60 -1.36 4.21 4.11
N GLY A 61 -1.65 4.44 2.84
CA GLY A 61 -2.01 5.77 2.34
C GLY A 61 -0.82 6.70 2.04
N GLY A 62 0.42 6.21 2.10
CA GLY A 62 1.62 6.96 1.69
C GLY A 62 1.78 7.16 0.18
N GLY A 63 0.96 6.49 -0.65
CA GLY A 63 0.95 6.68 -2.11
C GLY A 63 1.45 5.48 -2.94
N LYS A 64 1.72 4.32 -2.33
CA LYS A 64 2.24 3.12 -3.01
C LYS A 64 1.47 2.76 -4.27
N THR A 65 0.15 2.63 -4.20
CA THR A 65 -0.73 2.37 -5.35
C THR A 65 -0.52 3.38 -6.49
N THR A 66 -0.36 4.67 -6.17
CA THR A 66 -0.14 5.73 -7.16
C THR A 66 1.23 5.59 -7.83
N GLU A 67 2.29 5.32 -7.06
CA GLU A 67 3.62 5.07 -7.63
C GLU A 67 3.65 3.79 -8.48
N LEU A 68 2.99 2.71 -8.04
CA LEU A 68 2.87 1.47 -8.81
C LEU A 68 2.09 1.66 -10.12
N ARG A 69 1.09 2.56 -10.16
CA ARG A 69 0.40 2.93 -11.42
C ARG A 69 1.33 3.66 -12.38
N ARG A 70 2.24 4.49 -11.87
CA ARG A 70 3.29 5.11 -12.68
C ARG A 70 4.30 4.07 -13.21
N VAL A 71 4.67 3.08 -12.40
CA VAL A 71 5.48 1.94 -12.87
C VAL A 71 4.75 1.22 -14.01
N GLN A 72 3.47 0.91 -13.84
CA GLN A 72 2.65 0.30 -14.90
C GLN A 72 2.65 1.13 -16.20
N GLU A 73 2.50 2.46 -16.11
CA GLU A 73 2.53 3.34 -17.29
C GLU A 73 3.88 3.33 -18.00
N GLN A 74 4.99 3.36 -17.25
CA GLN A 74 6.33 3.34 -17.84
C GLN A 74 6.67 2.00 -18.48
N LEU A 75 6.18 0.89 -17.92
CA LEU A 75 6.43 -0.45 -18.44
C LEU A 75 5.51 -0.86 -19.60
N ALA A 76 4.45 -0.10 -19.89
CA ALA A 76 3.36 -0.52 -20.79
C ALA A 76 3.79 -0.81 -22.23
N GLN A 77 4.92 -0.26 -22.70
CA GLN A 77 5.42 -0.49 -24.06
C GLN A 77 6.24 -1.79 -24.17
N ASP A 78 7.08 -2.07 -23.17
CA ASP A 78 8.08 -3.15 -23.24
C ASP A 78 7.67 -4.41 -22.49
N TYR A 79 6.70 -4.31 -21.58
CA TYR A 79 6.25 -5.41 -20.74
C TYR A 79 4.74 -5.65 -20.84
N ALA A 80 4.35 -6.91 -20.68
CA ALA A 80 2.97 -7.25 -20.35
C ALA A 80 2.78 -7.06 -18.83
N VAL A 81 1.95 -6.10 -18.42
CA VAL A 81 1.72 -5.81 -16.99
C VAL A 81 0.38 -6.36 -16.53
N ILE A 82 0.39 -7.22 -15.51
CA ILE A 82 -0.80 -7.72 -14.82
C ILE A 82 -0.91 -7.02 -13.47
N TRP A 83 -2.02 -6.33 -13.25
CA TRP A 83 -2.31 -5.66 -11.98
C TRP A 83 -3.25 -6.51 -11.13
N ILE A 84 -2.87 -6.74 -9.87
CA ILE A 84 -3.65 -7.47 -8.88
C ILE A 84 -3.90 -6.59 -7.67
N ASP A 85 -5.17 -6.32 -7.37
CA ASP A 85 -5.60 -5.64 -6.15
C ASP A 85 -6.14 -6.67 -5.14
N THR A 86 -5.28 -7.09 -4.22
CA THR A 86 -5.61 -8.11 -3.21
C THR A 86 -6.68 -7.63 -2.24
N ALA A 87 -6.81 -6.32 -2.02
CA ALA A 87 -7.82 -5.77 -1.12
C ALA A 87 -9.25 -5.90 -1.65
N THR A 88 -9.40 -6.14 -2.96
CA THR A 88 -10.69 -6.42 -3.62
C THR A 88 -10.88 -7.91 -3.94
N ALA A 89 -9.79 -8.63 -4.18
CA ALA A 89 -9.81 -10.02 -4.62
C ALA A 89 -9.80 -11.05 -3.49
N LEU A 90 -9.23 -10.72 -2.34
CA LEU A 90 -9.01 -11.66 -1.23
C LEU A 90 -9.74 -11.22 0.05
N ASP A 91 -9.96 -12.18 0.96
CA ASP A 91 -10.51 -11.90 2.30
C ASP A 91 -9.50 -11.14 3.17
N ARG A 92 -9.91 -10.01 3.75
CA ARG A 92 -8.97 -9.13 4.49
C ARG A 92 -8.40 -9.74 5.77
N TYR A 93 -9.04 -10.77 6.32
CA TYR A 93 -8.71 -11.33 7.64
C TYR A 93 -8.04 -12.70 7.56
N ASN A 94 -8.29 -13.47 6.49
CA ASN A 94 -7.80 -14.83 6.31
C ASN A 94 -7.06 -14.96 4.97
N ILE A 95 -5.88 -14.34 4.89
CA ILE A 95 -4.97 -14.39 3.74
C ILE A 95 -3.66 -15.05 4.18
N SER A 96 -3.14 -15.96 3.36
CA SER A 96 -1.80 -16.50 3.43
C SER A 96 -1.09 -16.41 2.09
N TYR A 97 0.16 -16.87 2.01
CA TYR A 97 0.90 -16.98 0.75
C TYR A 97 0.17 -17.85 -0.29
N ALA A 98 -0.65 -18.83 0.15
CA ALA A 98 -1.37 -19.72 -0.75
C ALA A 98 -2.46 -18.97 -1.54
N GLU A 99 -3.31 -18.17 -0.86
CA GLU A 99 -4.34 -17.35 -1.52
C GLU A 99 -3.73 -16.37 -2.50
N VAL A 100 -2.60 -15.75 -2.14
CA VAL A 100 -1.88 -14.82 -3.01
C VAL A 100 -1.34 -15.52 -4.25
N LEU A 101 -0.71 -16.69 -4.10
CA LEU A 101 -0.20 -17.47 -5.24
C LEU A 101 -1.31 -17.95 -6.17
N VAL A 102 -2.40 -18.46 -5.61
CA VAL A 102 -3.57 -18.90 -6.39
C VAL A 102 -4.16 -17.71 -7.13
N LEU A 103 -4.27 -16.54 -6.51
CA LEU A 103 -4.73 -15.34 -7.18
C LEU A 103 -3.82 -14.92 -8.34
N ILE A 104 -2.50 -14.91 -8.14
CA ILE A 104 -1.55 -14.59 -9.22
C ILE A 104 -1.71 -15.58 -10.38
N ALA A 105 -1.76 -16.88 -10.06
CA ALA A 105 -1.99 -17.92 -11.07
C ALA A 105 -3.27 -17.64 -11.86
N LEU A 106 -4.41 -17.45 -11.19
CA LEU A 106 -5.69 -17.16 -11.86
C LEU A 106 -5.63 -15.93 -12.75
N GLU A 107 -5.01 -14.84 -12.31
CA GLU A 107 -4.92 -13.62 -13.11
C GLU A 107 -4.06 -13.82 -14.36
N ILE A 108 -2.94 -14.56 -14.25
CA ILE A 108 -2.15 -14.96 -15.43
C ILE A 108 -3.00 -15.80 -16.38
N CYS A 109 -3.80 -16.74 -15.87
CA CYS A 109 -4.69 -17.58 -16.68
C CYS A 109 -5.76 -16.73 -17.39
N CYS A 110 -6.42 -15.84 -16.65
CA CYS A 110 -7.44 -14.93 -17.15
C CYS A 110 -6.91 -14.08 -18.31
N GLN A 111 -5.65 -13.63 -18.22
CA GLN A 111 -4.98 -12.90 -19.28
C GLN A 111 -4.61 -13.81 -20.45
N ALA A 112 -4.06 -15.00 -20.19
CA ALA A 112 -3.73 -16.00 -21.21
C ALA A 112 -4.92 -16.37 -22.11
N ILE A 113 -6.14 -16.42 -21.56
CA ILE A 113 -7.34 -16.71 -22.34
C ILE A 113 -7.90 -15.51 -23.10
N GLN A 114 -7.45 -14.27 -22.85
CA GLN A 114 -7.91 -13.12 -23.63
C GLN A 114 -7.47 -13.23 -25.10
N PRO A 115 -8.30 -12.75 -26.06
CA PRO A 115 -7.91 -12.68 -27.46
C PRO A 115 -6.66 -11.80 -27.64
N GLY A 116 -5.68 -12.28 -28.40
CA GLY A 116 -4.46 -11.53 -28.72
C GLY A 116 -3.45 -11.38 -27.58
N TRP A 117 -3.70 -11.95 -26.39
CA TRP A 117 -2.70 -11.96 -25.33
C TRP A 117 -1.65 -13.05 -25.59
N TRP A 118 -2.10 -14.27 -25.85
CA TRP A 118 -1.27 -15.39 -26.30
C TRP A 118 -1.93 -15.98 -27.55
N SER A 119 -1.26 -15.89 -28.70
CA SER A 119 -1.83 -16.22 -30.01
C SER A 119 -1.76 -17.72 -30.28
N ASN A 120 -0.66 -18.35 -29.84
CA ASN A 120 -0.40 -19.78 -30.00
C ASN A 120 -0.74 -20.55 -28.73
N LYS A 121 -2.00 -20.47 -28.28
CA LYS A 121 -2.45 -21.11 -27.04
C LYS A 121 -2.30 -22.62 -27.13
N ASP A 122 -1.50 -23.18 -26.23
CA ASP A 122 -1.41 -24.62 -26.05
C ASP A 122 -2.58 -25.12 -25.20
N GLU A 123 -3.51 -25.82 -25.83
CA GLU A 123 -4.68 -26.39 -25.15
C GLU A 123 -4.29 -27.37 -24.03
N GLN A 124 -3.17 -28.09 -24.16
CA GLN A 124 -2.72 -29.05 -23.14
C GLN A 124 -2.23 -28.33 -21.88
N LEU A 125 -1.51 -27.22 -22.04
CA LEU A 125 -1.08 -26.39 -20.90
C LEU A 125 -2.28 -25.80 -20.16
N MET A 126 -3.30 -25.35 -20.91
CA MET A 126 -4.53 -24.80 -20.31
C MET A 126 -5.31 -25.86 -19.54
N VAL A 127 -5.44 -27.08 -20.08
CA VAL A 127 -6.11 -28.21 -19.40
C VAL A 127 -5.34 -28.66 -18.15
N ALA A 128 -4.01 -28.82 -18.24
CA ALA A 128 -3.20 -29.24 -17.10
C ALA A 128 -3.26 -28.25 -15.93
N LEU A 129 -3.29 -26.96 -16.25
CA LEU A 129 -3.47 -25.89 -15.27
C LEU A 129 -4.89 -25.89 -14.69
N GLU A 130 -5.91 -26.10 -15.52
CA GLU A 130 -7.31 -26.24 -15.09
C GLU A 130 -7.46 -27.33 -14.03
N GLU A 131 -6.92 -28.51 -14.30
CA GLU A 131 -6.88 -29.65 -13.36
C GLU A 131 -6.15 -29.29 -12.07
N THR A 132 -5.02 -28.58 -12.18
CA THR A 132 -4.23 -28.20 -11.00
C THR A 132 -4.96 -27.16 -10.13
N LEU A 133 -5.57 -26.14 -10.74
CA LEU A 133 -6.37 -25.15 -10.02
C LEU A 133 -7.59 -25.80 -9.35
N LEU A 134 -8.26 -26.74 -10.02
CA LEU A 134 -9.34 -27.52 -9.42
C LEU A 134 -8.86 -28.28 -8.18
N THR A 135 -7.71 -28.95 -8.22
CA THR A 135 -7.21 -29.72 -7.07
C THR A 135 -6.71 -28.86 -5.89
N VAL A 136 -6.31 -27.61 -6.16
CA VAL A 136 -5.92 -26.64 -5.13
C VAL A 136 -7.16 -26.03 -4.46
N VAL A 137 -8.26 -25.85 -5.21
CA VAL A 137 -9.47 -25.15 -4.75
C VAL A 137 -10.54 -26.11 -4.22
N TYR A 138 -10.70 -27.27 -4.86
CA TYR A 138 -11.61 -28.35 -4.49
C TYR A 138 -10.82 -29.59 -4.08
N GLN A 139 -11.21 -30.25 -3.00
CA GLN A 139 -10.67 -31.57 -2.68
C GLN A 139 -11.23 -32.61 -3.66
N GLU A 140 -10.53 -33.74 -3.84
CA GLU A 140 -10.96 -34.89 -4.67
C GLU A 140 -12.38 -35.44 -4.34
N LYS A 141 -13.02 -34.96 -3.27
CA LYS A 141 -14.33 -35.41 -2.79
C LYS A 141 -15.52 -34.55 -3.27
N ASP A 142 -15.29 -33.43 -3.94
CA ASP A 142 -16.39 -32.59 -4.42
C ASP A 142 -16.91 -33.07 -5.79
N GLN A 143 -17.99 -33.86 -5.78
CA GLN A 143 -18.65 -34.35 -7.00
C GLN A 143 -19.24 -33.22 -7.87
N ALA A 144 -19.24 -31.97 -7.38
CA ALA A 144 -19.66 -30.78 -8.12
C ALA A 144 -18.59 -30.25 -9.11
N ALA A 145 -17.32 -30.67 -8.98
CA ALA A 145 -16.21 -30.14 -9.77
C ALA A 145 -16.00 -30.83 -11.14
N THR A 146 -16.62 -32.00 -11.37
CA THR A 146 -16.30 -32.89 -12.49
C THR A 146 -16.83 -32.45 -13.88
N ASN A 147 -17.47 -31.28 -14.00
CA ASN A 147 -17.98 -30.74 -15.27
C ASN A 147 -17.77 -29.23 -15.44
N LEU A 148 -16.90 -28.60 -14.65
CA LEU A 148 -16.62 -27.16 -14.79
C LEU A 148 -15.54 -26.98 -15.87
N GLY A 149 -15.77 -26.08 -16.82
CA GLY A 149 -14.72 -25.63 -17.74
C GLY A 149 -13.92 -24.47 -17.14
N LEU A 150 -12.74 -24.19 -17.71
CA LEU A 150 -11.84 -23.13 -17.25
C LEU A 150 -12.51 -21.77 -16.94
N PRO A 151 -13.43 -21.23 -17.77
CA PRO A 151 -14.10 -19.96 -17.44
C PRO A 151 -14.94 -20.01 -16.15
N ASP A 152 -15.56 -21.15 -15.85
CA ASP A 152 -16.37 -21.35 -14.65
C ASP A 152 -15.48 -21.57 -13.43
N ILE A 153 -14.35 -22.24 -13.60
CA ILE A 153 -13.32 -22.42 -12.56
C ILE A 153 -12.73 -21.07 -12.17
N LEU A 154 -12.36 -20.23 -13.14
CA LEU A 154 -11.80 -18.90 -12.86
C LEU A 154 -12.78 -18.04 -12.04
N LYS A 155 -14.06 -18.03 -12.43
CA LYS A 155 -15.12 -17.33 -11.68
C LYS A 155 -15.31 -17.89 -10.28
N HIS A 156 -15.40 -19.22 -10.16
CA HIS A 156 -15.71 -19.84 -8.89
C HIS A 156 -14.54 -19.74 -7.92
N THR A 157 -13.31 -19.90 -8.37
CA THR A 157 -12.11 -19.73 -7.54
C THR A 157 -11.98 -18.29 -7.04
N GLY A 158 -12.28 -17.29 -7.87
CA GLY A 158 -12.35 -15.90 -7.40
C GLY A 158 -13.34 -15.70 -6.24
N LEU A 159 -14.45 -16.43 -6.21
CA LEU A 159 -15.40 -16.41 -5.08
C LEU A 159 -14.86 -17.15 -3.84
N VAL A 160 -14.12 -18.25 -4.03
CA VAL A 160 -13.49 -19.00 -2.93
C VAL A 160 -12.42 -18.16 -2.25
N LEU A 161 -11.54 -17.51 -3.03
CA LEU A 161 -10.50 -16.63 -2.52
C LEU A 161 -11.06 -15.46 -1.69
N LYS A 162 -12.21 -14.90 -2.10
CA LYS A 162 -12.92 -13.87 -1.33
C LYS A 162 -13.48 -14.36 0.00
N ARG A 163 -13.63 -15.68 0.18
CA ARG A 163 -14.04 -16.32 1.44
C ARG A 163 -12.85 -16.85 2.25
N GLY A 164 -11.64 -16.81 1.67
CA GLY A 164 -10.44 -17.47 2.16
C GLY A 164 -10.41 -18.97 1.85
N LEU A 165 -9.23 -19.55 1.63
CA LEU A 165 -9.12 -21.00 1.56
C LEU A 165 -9.37 -21.58 2.96
N THR A 166 -10.00 -22.75 3.03
CA THR A 166 -10.38 -23.35 4.30
C THR A 166 -9.13 -23.57 5.16
N ARG A 167 -9.20 -23.30 6.47
CA ARG A 167 -8.04 -23.33 7.40
C ARG A 167 -7.31 -24.69 7.44
N GLU A 168 -8.00 -25.76 7.06
CA GLU A 168 -7.46 -27.11 6.90
C GLU A 168 -6.60 -27.24 5.63
N MET A 169 -6.93 -26.52 4.55
CA MET A 169 -6.21 -26.46 3.27
C MET A 169 -4.86 -25.75 3.43
N THR A 170 -4.80 -24.60 4.10
CA THR A 170 -3.59 -23.78 4.21
C THR A 170 -2.56 -24.32 5.22
N LYS A 171 -2.98 -25.12 6.21
CA LYS A 171 -2.09 -25.67 7.25
C LYS A 171 -1.67 -27.12 7.03
N THR A 172 -2.25 -27.85 6.07
CA THR A 172 -1.78 -29.21 5.76
C THR A 172 -0.51 -29.17 4.90
N LEU A 173 0.48 -30.01 5.22
CA LEU A 173 1.66 -30.25 4.38
C LEU A 173 1.31 -30.62 2.92
N ASN A 174 0.07 -31.09 2.68
CA ASN A 174 -0.42 -31.51 1.38
C ASN A 174 -0.71 -30.36 0.40
N ILE A 175 -0.80 -29.10 0.84
CA ILE A 175 -1.04 -27.98 -0.10
C ILE A 175 0.23 -27.51 -0.79
N ARG A 176 1.40 -27.59 -0.13
CA ARG A 176 2.66 -27.12 -0.71
C ARG A 176 3.03 -27.85 -2.01
N PRO A 177 3.00 -29.20 -2.09
CA PRO A 177 3.26 -29.90 -3.34
C PRO A 177 2.31 -29.48 -4.47
N LYS A 178 1.03 -29.27 -4.16
CA LYS A 178 0.03 -28.80 -5.13
C LYS A 178 0.30 -27.39 -5.62
N LEU A 179 0.73 -26.49 -4.73
CA LEU A 179 1.14 -25.14 -5.09
C LEU A 179 2.40 -25.16 -5.97
N SER A 180 3.38 -26.03 -5.67
CA SER A 180 4.58 -26.19 -6.51
C SER A 180 4.25 -26.75 -7.89
N GLU A 181 3.32 -27.71 -7.99
CA GLU A 181 2.81 -28.18 -9.27
C GLU A 181 2.11 -27.04 -10.04
N MET A 182 1.25 -26.28 -9.37
CA MET A 182 0.58 -25.11 -9.96
C MET A 182 1.58 -24.09 -10.49
N ILE A 183 2.61 -23.75 -9.70
CA ILE A 183 3.69 -22.85 -10.11
C ILE A 183 4.39 -23.39 -11.37
N THR A 184 4.67 -24.69 -11.42
CA THR A 184 5.29 -25.31 -12.61
C THR A 184 4.40 -25.12 -13.85
N ARG A 185 3.10 -25.39 -13.75
CA ARG A 185 2.16 -25.18 -14.88
C ARG A 185 2.05 -23.73 -15.30
N VAL A 186 1.98 -22.82 -14.33
CA VAL A 186 1.92 -21.38 -14.60
C VAL A 186 3.22 -20.90 -15.28
N ASN A 187 4.37 -21.41 -14.86
CA ASN A 187 5.67 -21.07 -15.47
C ASN A 187 5.78 -21.53 -16.93
N ASP A 188 5.22 -22.70 -17.26
CA ASP A 188 5.15 -23.13 -18.67
C ASP A 188 4.31 -22.16 -19.52
N ILE A 189 3.18 -21.67 -18.99
CA ILE A 189 2.34 -20.68 -19.68
C ILE A 189 3.05 -19.33 -19.80
N ILE A 190 3.71 -18.85 -18.75
CA ILE A 190 4.50 -17.62 -18.78
C ILE A 190 5.55 -17.72 -19.90
N ARG A 191 6.32 -18.82 -19.92
CA ARG A 191 7.39 -19.04 -20.89
C ARG A 191 6.89 -19.02 -22.33
N GLU A 192 5.79 -19.71 -22.63
CA GLU A 192 5.24 -19.74 -23.98
C GLU A 192 4.57 -18.41 -24.38
N ALA A 193 3.91 -17.73 -23.43
CA ALA A 193 3.32 -16.43 -23.68
C ALA A 193 4.37 -15.33 -23.91
N GLU A 194 5.44 -15.28 -23.12
CA GLU A 194 6.52 -14.31 -23.30
C GLU A 194 7.24 -14.50 -24.65
N LYS A 195 7.47 -15.76 -25.07
CA LYS A 195 8.03 -16.09 -26.39
C LYS A 195 7.15 -15.58 -27.54
N ASP A 196 5.84 -15.83 -27.45
CA ASP A 196 4.87 -15.41 -28.48
C ASP A 196 4.78 -13.88 -28.57
N ARG A 197 4.74 -13.20 -27.41
CA ARG A 197 4.58 -11.75 -27.31
C ARG A 197 5.86 -10.95 -27.52
N LYS A 198 7.02 -11.57 -27.29
CA LYS A 198 8.33 -10.90 -27.19
C LYS A 198 8.37 -9.77 -26.14
N GLN A 199 7.58 -9.94 -25.08
CA GLN A 199 7.52 -9.03 -23.94
C GLN A 199 7.58 -9.87 -22.68
N LYS A 200 8.39 -9.43 -21.70
CA LYS A 200 8.41 -10.05 -20.37
C LYS A 200 7.13 -9.70 -19.60
N LEU A 201 6.74 -10.58 -18.69
CA LEU A 201 5.60 -10.42 -17.80
C LEU A 201 6.04 -9.74 -16.50
N VAL A 202 5.27 -8.73 -16.08
CA VAL A 202 5.39 -8.09 -14.78
C VAL A 202 4.05 -8.18 -14.06
N VAL A 203 4.05 -8.77 -12.86
CA VAL A 203 2.88 -8.82 -11.99
C VAL A 203 3.04 -7.78 -10.86
N ILE A 204 2.07 -6.89 -10.72
CA ILE A 204 2.02 -5.95 -9.60
C ILE A 204 0.94 -6.42 -8.62
N VAL A 205 1.35 -6.72 -7.39
CA VAL A 205 0.49 -7.22 -6.32
C VAL A 205 0.36 -6.14 -5.23
N ASP A 206 -0.72 -5.36 -5.30
CA ASP A 206 -1.01 -4.25 -4.40
C ASP A 206 -2.08 -4.64 -3.36
N GLY A 207 -1.99 -4.04 -2.17
CA GLY A 207 -2.98 -4.18 -1.09
C GLY A 207 -2.64 -5.16 0.02
N LEU A 208 -1.47 -5.81 -0.03
CA LEU A 208 -0.98 -6.72 1.02
C LEU A 208 -0.43 -5.98 2.26
N ASP A 209 -0.38 -4.65 2.22
CA ASP A 209 0.09 -3.78 3.29
C ASP A 209 -0.93 -3.55 4.45
N ARG A 210 -2.04 -4.29 4.43
CA ARG A 210 -3.16 -4.16 5.39
C ARG A 210 -3.14 -5.21 6.52
N HIS A 211 -2.18 -6.12 6.49
CA HIS A 211 -2.05 -7.20 7.48
C HIS A 211 -1.15 -6.79 8.65
N ASP A 212 -1.36 -7.42 9.80
CA ASP A 212 -0.46 -7.27 10.94
C ASP A 212 0.94 -7.85 10.62
N GLN A 213 1.93 -7.47 11.42
CA GLN A 213 3.32 -7.85 11.19
C GLN A 213 3.51 -9.37 11.17
N GLN A 214 2.83 -10.11 12.05
CA GLN A 214 3.03 -11.56 12.16
C GLN A 214 2.48 -12.29 10.93
N THR A 215 1.24 -11.99 10.55
CA THR A 215 0.62 -12.55 9.33
C THR A 215 1.47 -12.23 8.10
N ALA A 216 1.95 -10.99 7.99
CA ALA A 216 2.81 -10.59 6.88
C ALA A 216 4.16 -11.33 6.89
N LEU A 217 4.80 -11.48 8.06
CA LEU A 217 6.05 -12.22 8.17
C LEU A 217 5.89 -13.69 7.75
N GLU A 218 4.83 -14.36 8.22
CA GLU A 218 4.53 -15.75 7.87
C GLU A 218 4.31 -15.93 6.36
N MET A 219 3.63 -14.96 5.73
CA MET A 219 3.40 -14.95 4.28
C MET A 219 4.71 -14.75 3.51
N PHE A 220 5.43 -13.64 3.77
CA PHE A 220 6.59 -13.23 2.98
C PHE A 220 7.87 -14.02 3.31
N ALA A 221 7.89 -14.82 4.37
CA ALA A 221 8.95 -15.81 4.62
C ALA A 221 8.79 -17.09 3.76
N SER A 222 7.67 -17.25 3.04
CA SER A 222 7.48 -18.40 2.16
C SER A 222 8.25 -18.21 0.83
N PRO A 223 9.17 -19.13 0.46
CA PRO A 223 9.93 -19.01 -0.79
C PRO A 223 9.04 -19.15 -2.03
N LEU A 224 7.87 -19.80 -1.90
CA LEU A 224 6.94 -20.02 -3.01
C LEU A 224 6.48 -18.71 -3.68
N LEU A 225 6.45 -17.57 -2.96
CA LEU A 225 6.13 -16.25 -3.52
C LEU A 225 7.17 -15.76 -4.55
N THR A 226 8.30 -16.45 -4.67
CA THR A 226 9.40 -16.07 -5.55
C THR A 226 9.65 -17.06 -6.68
N GLU A 227 8.88 -18.15 -6.76
CA GLU A 227 9.13 -19.27 -7.70
C GLU A 227 8.47 -19.10 -9.08
N LEU A 228 7.62 -18.10 -9.29
CA LEU A 228 7.03 -17.84 -10.61
C LEU A 228 8.06 -17.25 -11.58
N ASP A 229 8.08 -17.66 -12.84
CA ASP A 229 9.10 -17.27 -13.83
C ASP A 229 8.80 -15.90 -14.49
N CYS A 230 8.39 -14.90 -13.71
CA CYS A 230 8.10 -13.53 -14.18
C CYS A 230 8.55 -12.45 -13.19
N HIS A 231 8.60 -11.18 -13.57
CA HIS A 231 8.86 -10.12 -12.60
C HIS A 231 7.66 -9.91 -11.68
N ILE A 232 7.88 -9.70 -10.38
CA ILE A 232 6.77 -9.40 -9.45
C ILE A 232 7.13 -8.28 -8.48
N ILE A 233 6.18 -7.37 -8.24
CA ILE A 233 6.29 -6.31 -7.22
C ILE A 233 5.18 -6.53 -6.19
N TYR A 234 5.55 -6.79 -4.93
CA TYR A 234 4.62 -6.95 -3.82
C TYR A 234 4.65 -5.73 -2.91
N THR A 235 3.49 -5.15 -2.59
CA THR A 235 3.41 -4.23 -1.45
C THR A 235 3.51 -4.98 -0.13
N ILE A 236 4.17 -4.40 0.88
CA ILE A 236 4.23 -4.96 2.23
C ILE A 236 3.85 -3.94 3.31
N PRO A 237 3.36 -4.38 4.48
CA PRO A 237 3.14 -3.49 5.60
C PRO A 237 4.47 -2.90 6.08
N ILE A 238 4.45 -1.63 6.47
CA ILE A 238 5.66 -0.97 6.98
C ILE A 238 6.16 -1.59 8.29
N SER A 239 5.26 -2.15 9.11
CA SER A 239 5.64 -2.88 10.32
C SER A 239 6.46 -4.14 10.02
N LEU A 240 6.25 -4.79 8.87
CA LEU A 240 7.09 -5.92 8.43
C LEU A 240 8.49 -5.41 8.05
N ARG A 241 8.57 -4.29 7.32
CA ARG A 241 9.84 -3.70 6.87
C ARG A 241 10.79 -3.36 8.03
N TYR A 242 10.24 -2.95 9.17
CA TYR A 242 10.99 -2.61 10.38
C TYR A 242 10.98 -3.72 11.45
N SER A 243 10.48 -4.91 11.10
CA SER A 243 10.57 -6.06 11.96
C SER A 243 12.04 -6.47 12.14
N PRO A 244 12.47 -6.87 13.35
CA PRO A 244 13.79 -7.49 13.53
C PRO A 244 13.96 -8.77 12.69
N ASN A 245 12.86 -9.41 12.29
CA ASN A 245 12.84 -10.61 11.46
C ASN A 245 12.76 -10.33 9.96
N PHE A 246 12.81 -9.06 9.52
CA PHE A 246 12.65 -8.71 8.10
C PHE A 246 13.70 -9.34 7.18
N ARG A 247 14.88 -9.70 7.73
CA ARG A 247 15.90 -10.45 6.98
C ARG A 247 15.41 -11.81 6.47
N GLN A 248 14.41 -12.43 7.11
CA GLN A 248 13.88 -13.72 6.67
C GLN A 248 13.22 -13.62 5.28
N PRO A 249 12.23 -12.73 5.05
CA PRO A 249 11.74 -12.44 3.69
C PRO A 249 12.87 -12.13 2.69
N LEU A 250 13.80 -11.24 3.05
CA LEU A 250 14.89 -10.83 2.15
C LEU A 250 15.85 -11.95 1.72
N GLN A 251 15.77 -13.16 2.30
CA GLN A 251 16.51 -14.31 1.77
C GLN A 251 15.99 -14.80 0.42
N SER A 252 14.70 -14.57 0.13
CA SER A 252 14.06 -15.02 -1.11
C SER A 252 13.82 -13.88 -2.11
N PHE A 253 13.66 -12.65 -1.62
CA PHE A 253 13.41 -11.47 -2.45
C PHE A 253 14.69 -10.71 -2.79
N GLN A 254 14.80 -10.19 -4.02
CA GLN A 254 16.01 -9.51 -4.50
C GLN A 254 16.23 -8.16 -3.82
N LYS A 255 15.15 -7.38 -3.61
CA LYS A 255 15.23 -6.05 -3.00
C LYS A 255 13.92 -5.64 -2.35
N CYS A 256 14.03 -4.85 -1.30
CA CYS A 256 12.92 -4.05 -0.77
C CYS A 256 13.19 -2.57 -1.01
N LEU A 257 12.21 -1.87 -1.57
CA LEU A 257 12.22 -0.42 -1.72
C LEU A 257 11.23 0.20 -0.74
N ASP A 258 11.58 1.39 -0.26
CA ASP A 258 10.81 2.11 0.73
C ASP A 258 10.19 3.36 0.10
N LEU A 259 8.89 3.55 0.28
CA LEU A 259 8.19 4.81 0.01
C LEU A 259 7.91 5.49 1.35
N ALA A 260 8.80 6.38 1.75
CA ALA A 260 8.71 7.09 3.03
C ALA A 260 7.57 8.11 3.03
N ASN A 261 7.32 8.77 4.16
CA ASN A 261 6.48 9.96 4.19
C ASN A 261 7.32 11.19 3.85
N ILE A 262 6.67 12.25 3.39
CA ILE A 262 7.34 13.52 3.13
C ILE A 262 7.60 14.23 4.47
N PRO A 263 8.86 14.56 4.82
CA PRO A 263 9.14 15.20 6.11
C PRO A 263 8.49 16.58 6.19
N VAL A 264 7.84 16.89 7.33
CA VAL A 264 7.19 18.19 7.58
C VAL A 264 7.92 19.04 8.62
N PHE A 265 8.89 18.45 9.31
CA PHE A 265 9.83 19.10 10.21
C PHE A 265 11.26 18.72 9.81
N GLU A 266 12.21 19.61 10.11
CA GLU A 266 13.63 19.36 9.93
C GLU A 266 14.18 18.47 11.06
N LEU A 267 15.30 17.82 10.79
CA LEU A 267 16.10 17.12 11.78
C LEU A 267 17.24 18.01 12.29
N ASP A 268 17.67 17.78 13.52
CA ASP A 268 18.93 18.32 14.00
C ASP A 268 20.14 17.45 13.59
N GLU A 269 21.34 17.88 13.97
CA GLU A 269 22.59 17.16 13.67
C GLU A 269 22.66 15.75 14.30
N ASN A 270 21.79 15.42 15.25
CA ASN A 270 21.71 14.12 15.91
C ASN A 270 20.58 13.25 15.36
N PHE A 271 19.93 13.66 14.26
CA PHE A 271 18.75 13.01 13.69
C PHE A 271 17.54 12.99 14.63
N CYS A 272 17.46 13.98 15.54
CA CYS A 272 16.30 14.18 16.39
C CYS A 272 15.29 15.12 15.71
N PRO A 273 13.98 14.86 15.84
CA PRO A 273 12.94 15.75 15.33
C PRO A 273 13.03 17.15 15.94
N THR A 274 12.86 18.18 15.10
CA THR A 274 12.83 19.58 15.54
C THR A 274 11.43 20.18 15.42
N LYS A 275 11.29 21.44 15.84
CA LYS A 275 10.08 22.25 15.60
C LYS A 275 10.19 23.10 14.32
N THR A 276 11.33 23.05 13.63
CA THR A 276 11.57 23.86 12.44
C THR A 276 10.84 23.24 11.25
N PRO A 277 9.96 23.99 10.55
CA PRO A 277 9.25 23.48 9.39
C PRO A 277 10.19 23.03 8.27
N ASN A 278 10.02 21.81 7.76
CA ASN A 278 10.68 21.38 6.53
C ASN A 278 9.99 22.05 5.33
N LYS A 279 10.59 23.13 4.82
CA LYS A 279 9.98 23.94 3.75
C LYS A 279 9.78 23.15 2.46
N VAL A 280 10.79 22.38 2.04
CA VAL A 280 10.74 21.59 0.79
C VAL A 280 9.59 20.58 0.83
N GLY A 281 9.47 19.84 1.93
CA GLY A 281 8.42 18.86 2.13
C GLY A 281 7.03 19.51 2.19
N ARG A 282 6.87 20.59 2.95
CA ARG A 282 5.59 21.31 3.06
C ARG A 282 5.19 21.98 1.75
N GLU A 283 6.12 22.54 0.98
CA GLU A 283 5.86 23.09 -0.35
C GLU A 283 5.41 22.00 -1.34
N LEU A 284 6.03 20.81 -1.30
CA LEU A 284 5.60 19.67 -2.10
C LEU A 284 4.16 19.28 -1.77
N LEU A 285 3.82 19.14 -0.50
CA LEU A 285 2.45 18.83 -0.05
C LEU A 285 1.46 19.95 -0.42
N GLY A 286 1.86 21.22 -0.28
CA GLY A 286 1.05 22.37 -0.69
C GLY A 286 0.75 22.37 -2.18
N ARG A 287 1.70 21.94 -3.03
CA ARG A 287 1.47 21.74 -4.47
C ARG A 287 0.43 20.65 -4.76
N VAL A 288 0.34 19.60 -3.94
CA VAL A 288 -0.69 18.54 -4.12
C VAL A 288 -2.10 19.12 -3.98
N ILE A 289 -2.31 20.01 -2.99
CA ILE A 289 -3.57 20.72 -2.79
C ILE A 289 -3.81 21.72 -3.93
N SER A 290 -2.81 22.56 -4.23
CA SER A 290 -2.93 23.61 -5.25
C SER A 290 -3.23 23.04 -6.64
N LYS A 291 -2.57 21.95 -7.04
CA LYS A 291 -2.79 21.30 -8.34
C LYS A 291 -4.21 20.74 -8.49
N ARG A 292 -4.84 20.31 -7.38
CA ARG A 292 -6.25 19.92 -7.36
C ARG A 292 -7.16 21.13 -7.51
N LEU A 293 -6.93 22.17 -6.73
CA LEU A 293 -7.72 23.40 -6.74
C LEU A 293 -7.64 24.16 -8.07
N ALA A 294 -6.58 23.98 -8.86
CA ALA A 294 -6.43 24.58 -10.19
C ALA A 294 -7.57 24.22 -11.18
N ARG A 295 -8.38 23.19 -10.89
CA ARG A 295 -9.61 22.87 -11.66
C ARG A 295 -10.82 23.72 -11.29
N ILE A 296 -10.74 24.49 -10.20
CA ILE A 296 -11.77 25.39 -9.73
C ILE A 296 -11.44 26.80 -10.22
N LYS A 297 -12.46 27.58 -10.59
CA LYS A 297 -12.26 28.93 -11.15
C LYS A 297 -12.03 29.96 -10.05
N GLU A 298 -12.60 29.70 -8.89
CA GLU A 298 -12.52 30.56 -7.71
C GLU A 298 -11.11 30.48 -7.12
N GLU A 299 -10.49 31.63 -6.96
CA GLU A 299 -9.19 31.79 -6.31
C GLU A 299 -9.33 31.75 -4.79
N ASP A 300 -8.22 31.50 -4.08
CA ASP A 300 -8.12 31.60 -2.62
C ASP A 300 -9.13 30.79 -1.80
N ILE A 301 -9.58 29.64 -2.33
CA ILE A 301 -10.49 28.72 -1.62
C ILE A 301 -9.86 28.22 -0.31
N PHE A 302 -8.54 28.09 -0.28
CA PHE A 302 -7.75 27.77 0.91
C PHE A 302 -6.69 28.85 1.07
N THR A 303 -6.61 29.45 2.25
CA THR A 303 -5.56 30.43 2.54
C THR A 303 -4.20 29.75 2.72
N PRO A 304 -3.08 30.46 2.48
CA PRO A 304 -1.74 29.87 2.60
C PRO A 304 -1.43 29.26 3.99
N ASP A 305 -1.88 29.92 5.05
CA ASP A 305 -1.72 29.45 6.43
C ASP A 305 -2.60 28.24 6.77
N ALA A 306 -3.76 28.09 6.11
CA ALA A 306 -4.55 26.87 6.18
C ALA A 306 -3.80 25.72 5.50
N ILE A 307 -3.29 25.93 4.28
CA ILE A 307 -2.53 24.92 3.54
C ILE A 307 -1.30 24.46 4.34
N ASP A 308 -0.53 25.38 4.90
CA ASP A 308 0.64 25.05 5.73
C ASP A 308 0.26 24.19 6.94
N LEU A 309 -0.83 24.54 7.64
CA LEU A 309 -1.34 23.74 8.75
C LEU A 309 -1.76 22.33 8.30
N LEU A 310 -2.46 22.20 7.18
CA LEU A 310 -2.84 20.88 6.66
C LEU A 310 -1.62 20.05 6.25
N CYS A 311 -0.60 20.68 5.68
CA CYS A 311 0.66 20.04 5.34
C CYS A 311 1.36 19.51 6.60
N GLU A 312 1.51 20.35 7.63
CA GLU A 312 2.05 19.93 8.93
C GLU A 312 1.27 18.75 9.52
N LYS A 313 -0.05 18.92 9.70
CA LYS A 313 -0.89 17.95 10.43
C LYS A 313 -1.14 16.66 9.66
N SER A 314 -0.83 16.61 8.36
CA SER A 314 -0.80 15.37 7.59
C SER A 314 0.38 14.45 7.94
N GLY A 315 1.44 15.00 8.55
CA GLY A 315 2.71 14.28 8.75
C GLY A 315 3.35 13.80 7.45
N GLY A 316 3.00 14.41 6.31
CA GLY A 316 3.45 13.99 4.99
C GLY A 316 2.80 12.72 4.44
N VAL A 317 1.78 12.19 5.12
CA VAL A 317 1.01 11.06 4.62
C VAL A 317 0.00 11.56 3.60
N MET A 318 0.18 11.20 2.32
CA MET A 318 -0.63 11.71 1.20
C MET A 318 -2.14 11.54 1.42
N ARG A 319 -2.59 10.37 1.87
CA ARG A 319 -4.01 10.13 2.16
C ARG A 319 -4.54 11.05 3.25
N ASP A 320 -3.76 11.32 4.28
CA ASP A 320 -4.20 12.11 5.43
C ASP A 320 -4.23 13.60 5.07
N LEU A 321 -3.31 14.08 4.22
CA LEU A 321 -3.38 15.41 3.60
C LEU A 321 -4.68 15.61 2.81
N ILE A 322 -5.01 14.66 1.92
CA ILE A 322 -6.23 14.72 1.11
C ILE A 322 -7.48 14.65 2.00
N ARG A 323 -7.45 13.83 3.07
CA ARG A 323 -8.55 13.75 4.04
C ARG A 323 -8.74 15.07 4.77
N LEU A 324 -7.68 15.67 5.30
CA LEU A 324 -7.71 16.96 5.97
C LEU A 324 -8.27 18.08 5.08
N ALA A 325 -7.86 18.13 3.80
CA ALA A 325 -8.40 19.09 2.84
C ALA A 325 -9.90 18.85 2.56
N ARG A 326 -10.31 17.59 2.42
CA ARG A 326 -11.72 17.20 2.25
C ARG A 326 -12.56 17.62 3.46
N THR A 327 -12.10 17.30 4.66
CA THR A 327 -12.78 17.63 5.93
C THR A 327 -12.85 19.14 6.15
N SER A 328 -11.83 19.89 5.73
CA SER A 328 -11.88 21.36 5.73
C SER A 328 -13.02 21.91 4.90
N CYS A 329 -13.33 21.31 3.73
CA CYS A 329 -14.50 21.69 2.94
C CYS A 329 -15.82 21.39 3.67
N GLU A 330 -15.92 20.27 4.38
CA GLU A 330 -17.11 19.91 5.17
C GLU A 330 -17.33 20.88 6.34
N VAL A 331 -16.26 21.22 7.05
CA VAL A 331 -16.28 22.20 8.14
C VAL A 331 -16.67 23.58 7.62
N ALA A 332 -16.07 24.03 6.50
CA ALA A 332 -16.39 25.31 5.87
C ALA A 332 -17.87 25.37 5.48
N LEU A 333 -18.39 24.31 4.85
CA LEU A 333 -19.80 24.18 4.49
C LEU A 333 -20.71 24.26 5.73
N LYS A 334 -20.41 23.48 6.79
CA LYS A 334 -21.18 23.47 8.04
C LYS A 334 -21.21 24.84 8.71
N LYS A 335 -20.08 25.56 8.66
CA LYS A 335 -19.93 26.90 9.22
C LYS A 335 -20.38 28.02 8.27
N LYS A 336 -20.90 27.68 7.08
CA LYS A 336 -21.33 28.63 6.04
C LYS A 336 -20.21 29.60 5.63
N ARG A 337 -18.95 29.14 5.60
CA ARG A 337 -17.78 29.89 5.11
C ARG A 337 -17.66 29.76 3.59
N GLU A 338 -17.05 30.75 2.96
CA GLU A 338 -16.79 30.78 1.51
C GLU A 338 -15.35 30.39 1.15
N TYR A 339 -14.48 30.23 2.17
CA TYR A 339 -13.10 29.78 2.04
C TYR A 339 -12.68 29.01 3.30
N VAL A 340 -11.55 28.31 3.22
CA VAL A 340 -10.88 27.63 4.33
C VAL A 340 -9.74 28.53 4.82
N ASP A 341 -9.94 29.17 5.95
CA ASP A 341 -8.88 29.82 6.73
C ASP A 341 -8.23 28.85 7.71
N LYS A 342 -7.15 29.29 8.37
CA LYS A 342 -6.49 28.52 9.42
C LYS A 342 -7.44 28.08 10.53
N ALA A 343 -8.38 28.91 10.98
CA ALA A 343 -9.35 28.52 12.00
C ALA A 343 -10.27 27.38 11.55
N THR A 344 -10.70 27.38 10.29
CA THR A 344 -11.48 26.30 9.67
C THR A 344 -10.65 25.02 9.54
N ALA A 345 -9.38 25.15 9.14
CA ALA A 345 -8.44 24.04 9.06
C ALA A 345 -8.14 23.43 10.45
N GLU A 346 -7.95 24.25 11.50
CA GLU A 346 -7.78 23.78 12.89
C GLU A 346 -8.96 22.94 13.36
N ASP A 347 -10.19 23.31 12.98
CA ASP A 347 -11.36 22.53 13.32
C ASP A 347 -11.45 21.23 12.51
N ALA A 348 -11.03 21.23 11.24
CA ALA A 348 -10.90 20.00 10.47
C ALA A 348 -9.86 19.05 11.07
N VAL A 349 -8.72 19.59 11.52
CA VAL A 349 -7.68 18.83 12.25
C VAL A 349 -8.27 18.22 13.53
N LYS A 350 -9.05 18.98 14.31
CA LYS A 350 -9.73 18.44 15.51
C LYS A 350 -10.74 17.34 15.17
N GLU A 351 -11.46 17.44 14.06
CA GLU A 351 -12.37 16.37 13.62
C GLU A 351 -11.60 15.10 13.25
N GLU A 352 -10.54 15.20 12.44
CA GLU A 352 -9.71 14.06 12.05
C GLU A 352 -8.96 13.43 13.23
N ARG A 353 -8.51 14.27 14.17
CA ARG A 353 -7.84 13.82 15.39
C ARG A 353 -8.70 12.85 16.19
N LYS A 354 -10.04 12.94 16.15
CA LYS A 354 -10.94 12.04 16.89
C LYS A 354 -10.83 10.57 16.46
N ALA A 355 -10.31 10.30 15.27
CA ALA A 355 -10.08 8.93 14.80
C ALA A 355 -8.90 8.24 15.52
N TYR A 356 -8.05 8.99 16.21
CA TYR A 356 -6.87 8.48 16.92
C TYR A 356 -7.19 8.24 18.40
N THR A 357 -7.05 6.99 18.83
CA THR A 357 -7.24 6.61 20.24
C THR A 357 -5.92 6.26 20.89
N LEU A 358 -5.40 7.17 21.72
CA LEU A 358 -4.21 6.94 22.53
C LEU A 358 -4.58 6.28 23.87
N ARG A 359 -3.69 5.41 24.36
CA ARG A 359 -3.76 4.75 25.66
C ARG A 359 -2.57 5.20 26.49
N ASP A 360 -2.68 5.13 27.82
CA ASP A 360 -1.67 5.64 28.75
C ASP A 360 -0.26 5.13 28.46
N TYR A 361 -0.14 3.84 28.08
CA TYR A 361 1.14 3.23 27.77
C TYR A 361 1.76 3.67 26.44
N HIS A 362 1.00 4.33 25.54
CA HIS A 362 1.57 4.89 24.31
C HIS A 362 2.41 6.14 24.60
N PHE A 363 2.00 6.98 25.56
CA PHE A 363 2.59 8.31 25.75
C PHE A 363 4.10 8.30 26.07
N PRO A 364 4.61 7.46 27.00
CA PRO A 364 6.05 7.40 27.25
C PRO A 364 6.86 7.04 26.00
N GLU A 365 6.32 6.15 25.17
CA GLU A 365 6.97 5.70 23.95
C GLU A 365 6.94 6.77 22.87
N LEU A 366 5.81 7.48 22.72
CA LEU A 366 5.69 8.61 21.79
C LEU A 366 6.62 9.77 22.19
N ALA A 367 6.69 10.13 23.47
CA ALA A 367 7.61 11.16 23.96
C ALA A 367 9.07 10.79 23.65
N LYS A 368 9.45 9.53 23.90
CA LYS A 368 10.80 9.03 23.59
C LYS A 368 11.10 9.05 22.09
N VAL A 369 10.15 8.65 21.24
CA VAL A 369 10.31 8.75 19.78
C VAL A 369 10.50 10.22 19.37
N HIS A 370 9.64 11.13 19.85
CA HIS A 370 9.72 12.56 19.51
C HIS A 370 11.05 13.19 19.94
N GLN A 371 11.61 12.75 21.08
CA GLN A 371 12.89 13.24 21.57
C GLN A 371 14.09 12.68 20.81
N THR A 372 14.04 11.42 20.36
CA THR A 372 15.23 10.69 19.89
C THR A 372 15.26 10.42 18.40
N GLY A 373 14.15 10.60 17.68
CA GLY A 373 14.05 10.25 16.27
C GLY A 373 14.01 8.74 15.98
N ARG A 374 13.92 7.90 17.01
CA ARG A 374 14.08 6.43 16.91
C ARG A 374 12.87 5.69 17.41
N LEU A 375 12.51 4.61 16.73
CA LEU A 375 11.48 3.67 17.19
C LEU A 375 11.88 3.03 18.52
N THR A 376 10.88 2.77 19.34
CA THR A 376 11.03 2.01 20.57
C THR A 376 10.53 0.58 20.39
N THR A 377 11.27 -0.39 20.91
CA THR A 377 10.97 -1.83 20.74
C THR A 377 10.56 -2.46 22.07
N ASN A 378 9.95 -1.69 22.97
CA ASN A 378 9.49 -2.19 24.25
C ASN A 378 8.32 -3.17 24.05
N SER A 379 8.32 -4.25 24.82
CA SER A 379 7.27 -5.27 24.79
C SER A 379 6.22 -4.98 25.85
N TYR A 380 4.96 -5.02 25.45
CA TYR A 380 3.80 -4.83 26.32
C TYR A 380 2.94 -6.08 26.33
N SER A 381 2.22 -6.29 27.44
CA SER A 381 1.23 -7.36 27.58
C SER A 381 -0.11 -6.77 27.97
N LEU A 382 -1.14 -7.01 27.16
CA LEU A 382 -2.50 -6.60 27.46
C LEU A 382 -3.43 -7.82 27.53
N PRO A 383 -4.38 -7.88 28.48
CA PRO A 383 -5.29 -9.03 28.60
C PRO A 383 -6.04 -9.38 27.31
N SER A 384 -6.37 -8.38 26.49
CA SER A 384 -7.12 -8.56 25.24
C SER A 384 -6.25 -8.79 24.00
N LYS A 385 -4.94 -8.52 24.06
CA LYS A 385 -4.03 -8.53 22.90
C LYS A 385 -2.84 -9.50 23.06
N GLY A 386 -2.58 -9.98 24.27
CA GLY A 386 -1.38 -10.75 24.58
C GLY A 386 -0.13 -9.87 24.57
N ASN A 387 1.02 -10.50 24.30
CA ASN A 387 2.32 -9.83 24.20
C ASN A 387 2.52 -9.27 22.80
N PHE A 388 3.00 -8.03 22.70
CA PHE A 388 3.35 -7.39 21.42
C PHE A 388 4.50 -6.40 21.60
N VAL A 389 5.22 -6.14 20.52
CA VAL A 389 6.23 -5.07 20.46
C VAL A 389 5.54 -3.77 20.08
N ILE A 390 5.80 -2.68 20.82
CA ILE A 390 4.99 -1.47 20.66
C ILE A 390 5.19 -0.78 19.30
N CYS A 391 6.39 -0.81 18.70
CA CYS A 391 6.65 -0.15 17.42
C CYS A 391 5.66 -0.57 16.32
N ASP A 392 5.25 -1.85 16.28
CA ASP A 392 4.30 -2.35 15.30
C ASP A 392 2.96 -1.63 15.40
N GLU A 393 2.47 -1.46 16.62
CA GLU A 393 1.23 -0.74 16.91
C GLU A 393 1.36 0.75 16.58
N LEU A 394 2.49 1.39 16.94
CA LEU A 394 2.70 2.81 16.68
C LEU A 394 2.77 3.12 15.18
N LEU A 395 3.45 2.29 14.40
CA LEU A 395 3.58 2.44 12.95
C LEU A 395 2.26 2.11 12.23
N GLN A 396 1.61 0.99 12.59
CA GLN A 396 0.39 0.54 11.94
C GLN A 396 -0.77 1.54 12.13
N ASN A 397 -0.88 2.12 13.33
CA ASN A 397 -1.91 3.13 13.63
C ASN A 397 -1.48 4.56 13.29
N LYS A 398 -0.31 4.74 12.65
CA LYS A 398 0.26 6.05 12.31
C LYS A 398 0.35 6.99 13.51
N PHE A 399 0.63 6.46 14.70
CA PHE A 399 1.00 7.29 15.85
C PHE A 399 2.45 7.78 15.70
N VAL A 400 3.27 6.96 15.07
CA VAL A 400 4.63 7.29 14.62
C VAL A 400 4.71 7.13 13.11
N LEU A 401 5.40 8.07 12.47
CA LEU A 401 5.65 8.12 11.04
C LEU A 401 7.14 7.98 10.79
N GLY A 402 7.48 7.33 9.67
CA GLY A 402 8.86 7.10 9.23
C GLY A 402 9.18 7.97 8.02
N TYR A 403 10.41 8.47 7.98
CA TYR A 403 10.92 9.42 7.02
C TYR A 403 12.37 9.06 6.62
N TYR A 404 12.86 9.68 5.55
CA TYR A 404 14.27 9.69 5.18
C TYR A 404 14.81 11.12 5.20
N ASP A 405 16.08 11.28 5.58
CA ASP A 405 16.83 12.51 5.32
C ASP A 405 17.32 12.54 3.84
N GLU A 406 18.04 13.60 3.47
CA GLU A 406 18.62 13.75 2.13
C GLU A 406 19.68 12.69 1.77
N ASN A 407 20.25 12.01 2.78
CA ASN A 407 21.25 10.96 2.63
C ASN A 407 20.65 9.54 2.80
N LEU A 408 19.31 9.41 2.79
CA LEU A 408 18.59 8.16 2.96
C LEU A 408 18.76 7.48 4.34
N HIS A 409 19.10 8.25 5.38
CA HIS A 409 19.02 7.79 6.77
C HIS A 409 17.57 7.81 7.24
N GLU A 410 17.13 6.67 7.79
CA GLU A 410 15.80 6.56 8.36
C GLU A 410 15.69 7.31 9.69
N TRP A 411 14.54 7.95 9.91
CA TRP A 411 14.19 8.55 11.18
C TRP A 411 12.67 8.53 11.38
N TYR A 412 12.26 8.75 12.62
CA TYR A 412 10.87 8.61 13.03
C TYR A 412 10.43 9.76 13.91
N ASP A 413 9.17 10.13 13.79
CA ASP A 413 8.57 11.11 14.69
C ASP A 413 7.11 10.79 14.97
N VAL A 414 6.59 11.34 16.06
CA VAL A 414 5.18 11.33 16.37
C VAL A 414 4.42 12.03 15.25
N ASN A 415 3.29 11.45 14.86
CA ASN A 415 2.40 12.07 13.89
C ASN A 415 2.00 13.49 14.38
N PRO A 416 2.23 14.56 13.61
CA PRO A 416 2.01 15.94 14.05
C PRO A 416 0.59 16.27 14.52
N ILE A 417 -0.41 15.47 14.13
CA ILE A 417 -1.77 15.57 14.63
C ILE A 417 -1.90 15.21 16.12
N LEU A 418 -0.95 14.43 16.66
CA LEU A 418 -0.91 13.94 18.04
C LEU A 418 0.06 14.71 18.95
N LEU A 419 0.88 15.61 18.42
CA LEU A 419 1.93 16.30 19.19
C LEU A 419 1.37 17.08 20.38
N GLU A 420 0.20 17.70 20.24
CA GLU A 420 -0.44 18.40 21.36
C GLU A 420 -0.81 17.46 22.51
N ASP A 421 -1.19 16.22 22.21
CA ASP A 421 -1.52 15.23 23.25
C ASP A 421 -0.27 14.81 24.02
N VAL A 422 0.84 14.57 23.31
CA VAL A 422 2.13 14.22 23.92
C VAL A 422 2.62 15.36 24.80
N GLN A 423 2.61 16.60 24.30
CA GLN A 423 3.01 17.78 25.07
C GLN A 423 2.15 17.97 26.34
N ARG A 424 0.82 17.78 26.24
CA ARG A 424 -0.06 17.88 27.41
C ARG A 424 0.21 16.78 28.44
N TRP A 425 0.64 15.60 28.00
CA TRP A 425 1.03 14.52 28.89
C TRP A 425 2.37 14.81 29.58
N GLU A 426 3.37 15.33 28.85
CA GLU A 426 4.68 15.73 29.39
C GLU A 426 4.59 16.90 30.38
N ILE A 427 3.63 17.81 30.22
CA ILE A 427 3.44 18.91 31.21
C ILE A 427 2.87 18.38 32.53
N LYS A 428 2.16 17.24 32.49
CA LYS A 428 1.45 16.67 33.65
C LYS A 428 2.25 15.63 34.43
N ASN A 429 3.33 15.10 33.86
CA ASN A 429 4.17 14.04 34.41
C ASN A 429 5.62 14.47 34.40
#